data_AF-A0A9P8Y4R0-F1
#
_entry.id   AF-A0A9P8Y4R0-F1
#
_cell.length_a   1.000
_cell.length_b   1.000
_cell.length_c   1.000
_cell.angle_alpha   90.00
_cell.angle_beta   90.00
_cell.angle_gamma   90.00
#
_symmetry.space_group_name_H-M   'P 1'
#
loop_
_entity.id
_entity.type
_entity.pdbx_description
1 polymer ?
#
loop_
_entity_poly.entity_id
_entity_poly.type
_entity_poly.pdbx_seq_one_letter_code
_entity_poly.pdbx_strand_id
1 'polypeptide(L)'
;MTGEESCVYYPQYCFHLSRTIDQWCPLRIVDIHDLHAQDAHKALGIFFLSNHPIVWVRIAGVIVAVDYYYGRFVYTIDDSSGKCIECALDAPSRPARDAAKQGETSDQTGNSDPTETILPGFAAPPASEYDVGMVVIIKGSVQIFRDQKQMKIHKIQVVRSTEEEVQFWNKIASFRQEFLVKPWELSSEELRKCRKEYLKDQHRQVQQKDKANARDAKVDLRQRDRGGNQRNVKTHRTKK
;
A
#
# COMPACT_ATOMS: atom_id res chain seq x y z
N MET A 1 -2.06 -19.52 31.49
CA MET A 1 -1.02 -18.60 31.98
C MET A 1 0.25 -18.88 31.19
N THR A 2 0.40 -18.24 30.03
CA THR A 2 1.63 -18.28 29.23
C THR A 2 2.39 -16.99 29.55
N GLY A 3 3.61 -17.11 30.06
CA GLY A 3 4.45 -15.95 30.34
C GLY A 3 4.59 -15.11 29.07
N GLU A 4 4.42 -13.79 29.20
CA GLU A 4 4.85 -12.86 28.16
C GLU A 4 6.37 -12.99 28.04
N GLU A 5 6.83 -13.88 27.17
CA GLU A 5 8.21 -13.85 26.70
C GLU A 5 8.40 -12.51 25.99
N SER A 6 9.16 -11.62 26.62
CA SER A 6 9.46 -10.30 26.07
C SER A 6 10.20 -10.46 24.75
N CYS A 7 9.49 -10.35 23.63
CA CYS A 7 10.09 -10.44 22.31
C CYS A 7 10.90 -9.17 22.00
N VAL A 8 12.10 -9.35 21.44
CA VAL A 8 12.98 -8.24 21.05
C VAL A 8 12.57 -7.71 19.68
N TYR A 9 12.35 -6.40 19.58
CA TYR A 9 12.13 -5.73 18.29
C TYR A 9 13.46 -5.23 17.74
N TYR A 10 13.80 -5.68 16.53
CA TYR A 10 15.02 -5.25 15.87
C TYR A 10 14.84 -3.92 15.15
N PRO A 11 15.92 -3.12 14.99
CA PRO A 11 15.85 -1.89 14.21
C PRO A 11 15.50 -2.14 12.74
N GLN A 12 14.87 -1.17 12.08
CA GLN A 12 14.44 -1.29 10.67
C GLN A 12 15.58 -1.69 9.71
N TYR A 13 16.82 -1.26 9.98
CA TYR A 13 17.98 -1.64 9.17
C TYR A 13 18.28 -3.15 9.19
N CYS A 14 17.68 -3.92 10.09
CA CYS A 14 17.78 -5.38 10.16
C CYS A 14 16.64 -6.12 9.44
N PHE A 15 15.56 -5.43 9.02
CA PHE A 15 14.35 -6.11 8.52
C PHE A 15 14.59 -6.95 7.27
N HIS A 16 15.59 -6.61 6.45
CA HIS A 16 15.99 -7.40 5.29
C HIS A 16 16.46 -8.83 5.62
N LEU A 17 16.73 -9.14 6.90
CA LEU A 17 17.02 -10.50 7.36
C LEU A 17 15.76 -11.28 7.78
N SER A 18 14.62 -10.60 7.98
CA SER A 18 13.37 -11.28 8.27
C SER A 18 12.85 -11.99 7.02
N ARG A 19 12.36 -13.23 7.18
CA ARG A 19 11.72 -13.99 6.10
C ARG A 19 10.33 -13.45 5.71
N THR A 20 9.78 -12.53 6.49
CA THR A 20 8.43 -12.00 6.33
C THR A 20 8.37 -10.64 5.64
N ILE A 21 9.50 -9.92 5.51
CA ILE A 21 9.49 -8.52 5.07
C ILE A 21 9.20 -8.36 3.56
N ASP A 22 9.66 -9.31 2.75
CA ASP A 22 9.64 -9.26 1.29
C ASP A 22 8.75 -10.36 0.67
N GLN A 23 7.94 -11.03 1.49
CA GLN A 23 7.09 -12.13 1.08
C GLN A 23 5.61 -11.83 1.30
N TRP A 24 4.77 -12.34 0.38
CA TRP A 24 3.33 -12.43 0.56
C TRP A 24 2.99 -13.46 1.63
N CYS A 25 3.01 -13.03 2.90
CA CYS A 25 2.82 -13.89 4.06
C CYS A 25 1.39 -14.46 4.04
N PRO A 26 1.20 -15.79 3.88
CA PRO A 26 -0.11 -16.40 3.99
C PRO A 26 -0.54 -16.37 5.46
N LEU A 27 -1.55 -15.56 5.78
CA LEU A 27 -2.06 -15.38 7.14
C LEU A 27 -3.55 -15.72 7.20
N ARG A 28 -4.02 -16.04 8.40
CA ARG A 28 -5.45 -16.05 8.71
C ARG A 28 -5.90 -14.64 9.03
N ILE A 29 -7.18 -14.34 8.81
CA ILE A 29 -7.73 -13.01 9.08
C ILE A 29 -7.63 -12.65 10.55
N VAL A 30 -7.86 -13.59 11.47
CA VAL A 30 -7.65 -13.36 12.90
C VAL A 30 -6.22 -12.91 13.23
N ASP A 31 -5.21 -13.48 12.57
CA ASP A 31 -3.80 -13.13 12.80
C ASP A 31 -3.52 -11.70 12.28
N ILE A 32 -4.24 -11.22 11.24
CA ILE A 32 -4.14 -9.83 10.74
C ILE A 32 -4.70 -8.85 11.77
N HIS A 33 -5.81 -9.21 12.43
CA HIS A 33 -6.39 -8.39 13.49
C HIS A 33 -5.47 -8.28 14.71
N ASP A 34 -4.66 -9.30 14.97
CA ASP A 34 -3.66 -9.32 16.03
C ASP A 34 -2.38 -8.55 15.68
N LEU A 35 -2.20 -8.12 14.43
CA LEU A 35 -1.06 -7.29 14.05
C LEU A 35 -1.01 -6.00 14.87
N HIS A 36 0.16 -5.62 15.34
CA HIS A 36 0.40 -4.34 16.00
C HIS A 36 1.48 -3.54 15.29
N ALA A 37 1.49 -2.23 15.50
CA ALA A 37 2.52 -1.35 14.96
C ALA A 37 2.78 -0.21 15.93
N GLN A 38 4.05 0.20 16.03
CA GLN A 38 4.41 1.48 16.63
C GLN A 38 4.16 2.60 15.63
N ASP A 39 3.89 3.83 16.10
CA ASP A 39 3.46 4.94 15.23
C ASP A 39 4.38 5.20 14.03
N ALA A 40 5.70 5.15 14.24
CA ALA A 40 6.68 5.32 13.17
C ALA A 40 6.60 4.23 12.10
N HIS A 41 6.32 2.99 12.48
CA HIS A 41 6.19 1.85 11.57
C HIS A 41 4.82 1.80 10.89
N LYS A 42 3.76 2.22 11.60
CA LYS A 42 2.40 2.35 11.06
C LYS A 42 2.37 3.29 9.86
N ALA A 43 3.07 4.43 9.93
CA ALA A 43 3.19 5.37 8.81
C ALA A 43 3.91 4.77 7.58
N LEU A 44 4.77 3.77 7.80
CA LEU A 44 5.48 3.05 6.75
C LEU A 44 4.72 1.80 6.25
N GLY A 45 3.54 1.51 6.80
CA GLY A 45 2.79 0.30 6.50
C GLY A 45 3.45 -0.99 7.01
N ILE A 46 4.29 -0.90 8.04
CA ILE A 46 4.97 -2.04 8.66
C ILE A 46 4.24 -2.38 9.95
N PHE A 47 3.77 -3.62 10.03
CA PHE A 47 3.12 -4.19 11.19
C PHE A 47 3.95 -5.35 11.74
N PHE A 48 3.57 -5.85 12.90
CA PHE A 48 4.26 -6.97 13.55
C PHE A 48 3.24 -8.01 14.00
N LEU A 49 3.55 -9.27 13.72
CA LEU A 49 2.93 -10.41 14.38
C LEU A 49 3.99 -11.00 15.31
N SER A 50 3.75 -10.99 16.62
CA SER A 50 4.85 -11.11 17.59
C SER A 50 5.93 -10.04 17.28
N ASN A 51 7.19 -10.42 17.00
CA ASN A 51 8.24 -9.49 16.56
C ASN A 51 8.61 -9.63 15.08
N HIS A 52 7.83 -10.36 14.27
CA HIS A 52 8.05 -10.50 12.83
C HIS A 52 7.51 -9.29 12.06
N PRO A 53 8.33 -8.54 11.30
CA PRO A 53 7.83 -7.41 10.52
C PRO A 53 7.03 -7.91 9.30
N ILE A 54 5.76 -7.53 9.21
CA ILE A 54 4.81 -7.90 8.15
C ILE A 54 4.43 -6.65 7.35
N VAL A 55 4.54 -6.73 6.02
CA VAL A 55 4.09 -5.67 5.09
C VAL A 55 3.09 -6.24 4.08
N TRP A 56 3.39 -7.42 3.54
CA TRP A 56 2.62 -8.05 2.48
C TRP A 56 1.90 -9.28 3.01
N VAL A 57 0.57 -9.28 2.85
CA VAL A 57 -0.29 -10.34 3.34
C VAL A 57 -1.01 -11.01 2.19
N ARG A 58 -1.21 -12.31 2.34
CA ARG A 58 -2.02 -13.12 1.44
C ARG A 58 -3.09 -13.86 2.25
N ILE A 59 -4.34 -13.73 1.85
CA ILE A 59 -5.48 -14.42 2.47
C ILE A 59 -6.27 -15.19 1.42
N ALA A 60 -7.06 -16.16 1.86
CA ALA A 60 -8.12 -16.78 1.08
C ALA A 60 -9.41 -16.79 1.91
N GLY A 61 -10.53 -16.52 1.27
CA GLY A 61 -11.83 -16.54 1.92
C GLY A 61 -12.96 -16.24 0.96
N VAL A 62 -14.18 -16.33 1.47
CA VAL A 62 -15.40 -16.00 0.72
C VAL A 62 -15.71 -14.51 0.85
N ILE A 63 -16.15 -13.90 -0.25
CA ILE A 63 -16.71 -12.54 -0.22
C ILE A 63 -18.10 -12.61 0.42
N VAL A 64 -18.29 -11.94 1.55
CA VAL A 64 -19.58 -11.90 2.27
C VAL A 64 -20.32 -10.58 2.10
N ALA A 65 -19.64 -9.51 1.69
CA ALA A 65 -20.25 -8.23 1.35
C ALA A 65 -19.42 -7.49 0.28
N VAL A 66 -20.10 -6.68 -0.53
CA VAL A 66 -19.49 -5.79 -1.52
C VAL A 66 -20.09 -4.40 -1.36
N ASP A 67 -19.24 -3.44 -1.03
CA ASP A 67 -19.60 -2.03 -0.90
C ASP A 67 -18.87 -1.20 -1.96
N TYR A 68 -19.51 -0.12 -2.42
CA TYR A 68 -18.88 0.86 -3.30
C TYR A 68 -19.00 2.26 -2.71
N TYR A 69 -17.87 2.85 -2.34
CA TYR A 69 -17.83 4.22 -1.82
C TYR A 69 -16.48 4.87 -2.08
N TYR A 70 -16.48 6.21 -2.22
CA TYR A 70 -15.28 7.01 -2.50
C TYR A 70 -14.44 6.51 -3.69
N GLY A 71 -15.08 5.98 -4.73
CA GLY A 71 -14.39 5.46 -5.92
C GLY A 71 -13.65 4.13 -5.69
N ARG A 72 -14.01 3.38 -4.64
CA ARG A 72 -13.41 2.10 -4.29
C ARG A 72 -14.47 1.02 -4.11
N PHE A 73 -14.14 -0.19 -4.54
CA PHE A 73 -14.84 -1.39 -4.09
C PHE A 73 -14.22 -1.86 -2.77
N VAL A 74 -15.06 -2.20 -1.82
CA VAL A 74 -14.65 -2.78 -0.53
C VAL A 74 -15.32 -4.13 -0.38
N TYR A 75 -14.51 -5.17 -0.33
CA TYR A 75 -14.95 -6.55 -0.19
C TYR A 75 -14.76 -6.98 1.26
N THR A 76 -15.81 -7.41 1.94
CA THR A 76 -15.66 -8.06 3.24
C THR A 76 -15.38 -9.54 3.01
N ILE A 77 -14.26 -10.03 3.55
CA ILE A 77 -13.79 -11.39 3.36
C ILE A 77 -13.90 -12.17 4.67
N ASP A 78 -14.39 -13.41 4.59
CA ASP A 78 -14.43 -14.37 5.69
C ASP A 78 -13.61 -15.62 5.34
N ASP A 79 -12.64 -15.97 6.19
CA ASP A 79 -11.80 -17.18 6.09
C ASP A 79 -12.13 -18.23 7.16
N SER A 80 -13.24 -18.04 7.88
CA SER A 80 -13.68 -18.88 9.01
C SER A 80 -12.70 -18.95 10.19
N SER A 81 -11.71 -18.05 10.28
CA SER A 81 -10.80 -17.97 11.44
C SER A 81 -11.39 -17.23 12.66
N GLY A 82 -12.62 -16.74 12.54
CA GLY A 82 -13.37 -16.06 13.61
C GLY A 82 -13.45 -14.54 13.49
N LYS A 83 -12.86 -13.96 12.43
CA LYS A 83 -12.94 -12.53 12.10
C LYS A 83 -13.05 -12.35 10.59
N CYS A 84 -13.77 -11.32 10.14
CA CYS A 84 -13.76 -10.88 8.75
C CYS A 84 -12.81 -9.68 8.57
N ILE A 85 -12.42 -9.38 7.33
CA ILE A 85 -11.63 -8.18 7.01
C ILE A 85 -12.12 -7.49 5.74
N GLU A 86 -12.13 -6.17 5.78
CA GLU A 86 -12.43 -5.34 4.62
C GLU A 86 -11.18 -5.21 3.73
N CYS A 87 -11.35 -5.49 2.44
CA CYS A 87 -10.32 -5.42 1.42
C CYS A 87 -10.72 -4.40 0.35
N ALA A 88 -9.98 -3.30 0.25
CA ALA A 88 -10.27 -2.18 -0.63
C ALA A 88 -9.51 -2.28 -1.97
N LEU A 89 -10.22 -2.10 -3.07
CA LEU A 89 -9.70 -2.00 -4.44
C LEU A 89 -10.13 -0.66 -5.05
N ASP A 90 -9.17 0.11 -5.55
CA ASP A 90 -9.47 1.35 -6.29
C ASP A 90 -10.21 0.99 -7.59
N ALA A 91 -11.38 1.60 -7.81
CA ALA A 91 -12.15 1.34 -9.02
C ALA A 91 -11.43 1.99 -10.22
N PRO A 92 -11.49 1.37 -11.42
CA PRO A 92 -10.93 1.98 -12.62
C PRO A 92 -11.56 3.35 -12.85
N SER A 93 -10.71 4.38 -13.06
CA SER A 93 -11.18 5.71 -13.41
C SER A 93 -11.95 5.64 -14.72
N ARG A 94 -13.22 6.06 -14.72
CA ARG A 94 -14.01 6.17 -15.95
C ARG A 94 -13.29 7.18 -16.87
N PRO A 95 -12.90 6.82 -18.11
CA PRO A 95 -12.34 7.80 -19.01
C PRO A 95 -13.38 8.90 -19.27
N ALA A 96 -12.96 10.16 -19.21
CA ALA A 96 -13.80 11.31 -19.50
C ALA A 96 -14.13 11.40 -21.01
N ARG A 97 -15.06 10.57 -21.47
CA ARG A 97 -15.74 10.62 -22.78
C ARG A 97 -17.13 10.04 -22.47
N ASP A 98 -18.19 10.82 -22.26
CA ASP A 98 -18.93 11.55 -23.28
C ASP A 98 -19.81 12.67 -22.65
N ALA A 99 -19.19 13.74 -22.12
CA ALA A 99 -19.94 14.91 -21.63
C ALA A 99 -20.06 16.04 -22.67
N ALA A 100 -19.68 15.78 -23.93
CA ALA A 100 -19.72 16.78 -25.00
C ALA A 100 -20.30 16.16 -26.28
N LYS A 101 -21.60 15.87 -26.27
CA LYS A 101 -22.46 15.75 -27.46
C LYS A 101 -23.93 15.72 -27.02
N GLN A 102 -24.43 16.85 -26.54
CA GLN A 102 -25.88 17.13 -26.53
C GLN A 102 -26.08 18.64 -26.60
N GLY A 103 -26.01 19.12 -27.83
CA GLY A 103 -26.53 20.42 -28.26
C GLY A 103 -26.93 20.23 -29.72
N GLU A 104 -28.19 20.61 -30.03
CA GLU A 104 -28.84 20.65 -31.36
C GLU A 104 -29.38 19.30 -31.87
N THR A 105 -30.62 19.07 -32.33
CA THR A 105 -32.01 19.65 -32.22
C THR A 105 -32.90 18.78 -33.14
N SER A 106 -34.20 18.58 -32.80
CA SER A 106 -35.37 18.13 -33.63
C SER A 106 -35.30 16.74 -34.31
N ASP A 107 -36.32 15.86 -34.36
CA ASP A 107 -37.79 15.98 -34.28
C ASP A 107 -38.48 14.61 -33.96
N GLN A 108 -39.58 14.67 -33.18
CA GLN A 108 -40.84 13.88 -33.11
C GLN A 108 -40.89 12.39 -33.58
N THR A 109 -41.41 11.40 -32.84
CA THR A 109 -42.85 11.17 -32.48
C THR A 109 -43.00 9.85 -31.67
N GLY A 110 -43.95 9.76 -30.72
CA GLY A 110 -44.68 8.49 -30.42
C GLY A 110 -44.60 7.83 -29.02
N ASN A 111 -45.50 8.24 -28.12
CA ASN A 111 -46.28 7.53 -27.06
C ASN A 111 -45.71 6.44 -26.09
N SER A 112 -46.17 6.60 -24.81
CA SER A 112 -46.28 5.68 -23.63
C SER A 112 -44.98 5.13 -23.03
N ASP A 113 -44.65 5.24 -21.73
CA ASP A 113 -45.42 5.25 -20.47
C ASP A 113 -44.74 6.13 -19.38
N PRO A 114 -45.45 6.51 -18.28
CA PRO A 114 -44.89 7.33 -17.22
C PRO A 114 -44.23 6.50 -16.11
N THR A 115 -43.29 7.15 -15.40
CA THR A 115 -42.76 6.80 -14.05
C THR A 115 -41.43 6.06 -14.01
N GLU A 116 -40.33 6.81 -14.13
CA GLU A 116 -39.36 6.93 -13.04
C GLU A 116 -38.51 8.18 -13.26
N THR A 117 -38.83 9.24 -12.53
CA THR A 117 -37.99 10.43 -12.41
C THR A 117 -36.77 10.05 -11.59
N ILE A 118 -35.74 9.51 -12.26
CA ILE A 118 -34.41 9.35 -11.66
C ILE A 118 -33.88 10.76 -11.41
N LEU A 119 -33.77 11.09 -10.12
CA LEU A 119 -33.17 12.34 -9.65
C LEU A 119 -31.79 12.54 -10.30
N PRO A 120 -31.50 13.72 -10.88
CA PRO A 120 -30.20 14.00 -11.45
C PRO A 120 -29.20 14.23 -10.32
N GLY A 121 -28.35 13.24 -10.02
CA GLY A 121 -27.30 13.45 -9.02
C GLY A 121 -26.45 12.25 -8.63
N PHE A 122 -26.94 11.02 -8.77
CA PHE A 122 -26.17 9.83 -8.40
C PHE A 122 -26.01 8.91 -9.60
N ALA A 123 -24.87 9.02 -10.28
CA ALA A 123 -24.48 8.01 -11.25
C ALA A 123 -24.42 6.65 -10.54
N ALA A 124 -25.08 5.64 -11.09
CA ALA A 124 -25.03 4.28 -10.54
C ALA A 124 -23.57 3.82 -10.38
N PRO A 125 -23.24 3.10 -9.28
CA PRO A 125 -21.90 2.58 -9.07
C PRO A 125 -21.49 1.69 -10.25
N PRO A 126 -20.20 1.65 -10.61
CA PRO A 126 -19.72 0.69 -11.61
C PRO A 126 -20.03 -0.74 -11.16
N ALA A 127 -20.25 -1.63 -12.12
CA ALA A 127 -20.41 -3.05 -11.84
C ALA A 127 -19.11 -3.60 -11.22
N SER A 128 -19.24 -4.37 -10.14
CA SER A 128 -18.12 -5.07 -9.51
C SER A 128 -17.73 -6.28 -10.36
N GLU A 129 -16.42 -6.53 -10.48
CA GLU A 129 -15.90 -7.76 -11.12
C GLU A 129 -16.06 -8.99 -10.21
N TYR A 130 -16.06 -8.77 -8.89
CA TYR A 130 -16.16 -9.82 -7.87
C TYR A 130 -17.43 -9.63 -7.04
N ASP A 131 -18.11 -10.72 -6.71
CA ASP A 131 -19.43 -10.67 -6.05
C ASP A 131 -19.49 -11.58 -4.83
N VAL A 132 -20.52 -11.39 -4.02
CA VAL A 132 -20.81 -12.19 -2.83
C VAL A 132 -20.88 -13.68 -3.18
N GLY A 133 -20.30 -14.52 -2.32
CA GLY A 133 -20.23 -15.97 -2.50
C GLY A 133 -19.03 -16.45 -3.33
N MET A 134 -18.28 -15.56 -3.98
CA MET A 134 -17.03 -15.94 -4.62
C MET A 134 -15.93 -16.22 -3.59
N VAL A 135 -15.21 -17.33 -3.78
CA VAL A 135 -14.00 -17.63 -3.01
C VAL A 135 -12.80 -17.00 -3.73
N VAL A 136 -12.01 -16.23 -3.00
CA VAL A 136 -10.91 -15.45 -3.58
C VAL A 136 -9.64 -15.59 -2.75
N ILE A 137 -8.50 -15.57 -3.44
CA ILE A 137 -7.18 -15.35 -2.85
C ILE A 137 -6.80 -13.90 -3.10
N ILE A 138 -6.54 -13.15 -2.04
CA ILE A 138 -6.15 -11.74 -2.09
C ILE A 138 -4.70 -11.61 -1.65
N LYS A 139 -3.93 -10.83 -2.40
CA LYS A 139 -2.62 -10.31 -2.03
C LYS A 139 -2.75 -8.82 -1.79
N GLY A 140 -2.40 -8.36 -0.60
CA GLY A 140 -2.58 -6.98 -0.20
C GLY A 140 -1.56 -6.48 0.82
N SER A 141 -1.54 -5.17 1.02
CA SER A 141 -0.85 -4.53 2.15
C SER A 141 -1.87 -4.19 3.23
N VAL A 142 -1.47 -4.28 4.50
CA VAL A 142 -2.35 -3.91 5.63
C VAL A 142 -2.31 -2.39 5.80
N GLN A 143 -3.47 -1.80 6.05
CA GLN A 143 -3.63 -0.38 6.33
C GLN A 143 -4.61 -0.18 7.48
N ILE A 144 -4.57 0.99 8.11
CA ILE A 144 -5.54 1.38 9.15
C ILE A 144 -6.42 2.50 8.60
N PHE A 145 -7.73 2.28 8.64
CA PHE A 145 -8.73 3.27 8.29
C PHE A 145 -9.72 3.41 9.45
N ARG A 146 -9.82 4.61 10.03
CA ARG A 146 -10.69 4.89 11.20
C ARG A 146 -10.47 3.88 12.34
N ASP A 147 -9.21 3.64 12.67
CA ASP A 147 -8.76 2.71 13.71
C ASP A 147 -9.11 1.22 13.49
N GLN A 148 -9.67 0.89 12.31
CA GLN A 148 -9.89 -0.49 11.87
C GLN A 148 -8.83 -0.93 10.87
N LYS A 149 -8.43 -2.20 10.94
CA LYS A 149 -7.51 -2.79 9.96
C LYS A 149 -8.28 -3.15 8.69
N GLN A 150 -7.73 -2.74 7.56
CA GLN A 150 -8.18 -3.11 6.23
C GLN A 150 -6.99 -3.62 5.42
N MET A 151 -7.27 -4.32 4.32
CA MET A 151 -6.25 -4.65 3.32
C MET A 151 -6.44 -3.79 2.08
N LYS A 152 -5.37 -3.19 1.57
CA LYS A 152 -5.33 -2.65 0.22
C LYS A 152 -5.03 -3.78 -0.75
N ILE A 153 -5.94 -4.04 -1.68
CA ILE A 153 -5.79 -5.11 -2.68
C ILE A 153 -4.73 -4.69 -3.71
N HIS A 154 -3.72 -5.53 -3.89
CA HIS A 154 -2.75 -5.45 -5.00
C HIS A 154 -3.05 -6.47 -6.09
N LYS A 155 -3.55 -7.65 -5.71
CA LYS A 155 -4.00 -8.68 -6.64
C LYS A 155 -5.09 -9.52 -5.99
N ILE A 156 -6.10 -9.86 -6.78
CA ILE A 156 -7.17 -10.77 -6.40
C ILE A 156 -7.24 -11.90 -7.44
N GLN A 157 -7.53 -13.11 -6.99
CA GLN A 157 -7.66 -14.30 -7.83
C GLN A 157 -8.88 -15.08 -7.36
N VAL A 158 -9.81 -15.37 -8.27
CA VAL A 158 -10.93 -16.27 -7.99
C VAL A 158 -10.43 -17.70 -7.88
N VAL A 159 -10.79 -18.37 -6.79
CA VAL A 159 -10.54 -19.79 -6.55
C VAL A 159 -11.67 -20.58 -7.19
N ARG A 160 -11.31 -21.57 -8.01
CA ARG A 160 -12.31 -22.31 -8.83
C ARG A 160 -12.61 -23.70 -8.31
N SER A 161 -11.87 -24.18 -7.30
CA SER A 161 -12.06 -25.51 -6.71
C SER A 161 -11.74 -25.53 -5.22
N THR A 162 -12.40 -26.42 -4.48
CA THR A 162 -12.09 -26.67 -3.06
C THR A 162 -10.66 -27.18 -2.86
N GLU A 163 -10.09 -27.87 -3.84
CA GLU A 163 -8.69 -28.33 -3.78
C GLU A 163 -7.72 -27.14 -3.74
N GLU A 164 -7.93 -26.10 -4.54
CA GLU A 164 -7.10 -24.88 -4.50
C GLU A 164 -7.18 -24.15 -3.16
N GLU A 165 -8.36 -24.16 -2.53
CA GLU A 165 -8.59 -23.60 -1.19
C GLU A 165 -7.81 -24.39 -0.13
N VAL A 166 -7.92 -25.73 -0.14
CA VAL A 166 -7.17 -26.62 0.76
C VAL A 166 -5.66 -26.46 0.59
N GLN A 167 -5.18 -26.36 -0.65
CA GLN A 167 -3.76 -26.08 -0.92
C GLN A 167 -3.30 -24.74 -0.34
N PHE A 168 -4.19 -23.75 -0.27
CA PHE A 168 -3.88 -22.49 0.38
C PHE A 168 -3.84 -22.62 1.90
N TRP A 169 -4.78 -23.33 2.52
CA TRP A 169 -4.75 -23.61 3.96
C TRP A 169 -3.49 -24.36 4.38
N ASN A 170 -3.04 -25.33 3.59
CA ASN A 170 -1.77 -26.02 3.81
C ASN A 170 -0.58 -25.04 3.78
N LYS A 171 -0.60 -24.02 2.90
CA LYS A 171 0.44 -22.98 2.87
C LYS A 171 0.42 -22.11 4.13
N ILE A 172 -0.76 -21.73 4.63
CA ILE A 172 -0.88 -21.00 5.90
C ILE A 172 -0.27 -21.83 7.03
N ALA A 173 -0.65 -23.10 7.14
CA ALA A 173 -0.19 -23.99 8.21
C ALA A 173 1.34 -24.16 8.19
N SER A 174 1.91 -24.47 7.02
CA SER A 174 3.36 -24.62 6.86
C SER A 174 4.11 -23.32 7.16
N PHE A 175 3.64 -22.18 6.64
CA PHE A 175 4.27 -20.89 6.88
C PHE A 175 4.25 -20.51 8.37
N ARG A 176 3.13 -20.74 9.04
CA ARG A 176 2.99 -20.48 10.48
C ARG A 176 3.99 -21.34 11.26
N GLN A 177 4.04 -22.63 10.97
CA GLN A 177 4.94 -23.57 11.65
C GLN A 177 6.41 -23.24 11.43
N GLU A 178 6.77 -22.83 10.21
CA GLU A 178 8.15 -22.55 9.82
C GLU A 178 8.64 -21.20 10.36
N PHE A 179 7.82 -20.15 10.28
CA PHE A 179 8.26 -18.78 10.52
C PHE A 179 7.61 -18.08 11.70
N LEU A 180 6.33 -18.32 12.00
CA LEU A 180 5.57 -17.48 12.95
C LEU A 180 5.43 -18.08 14.36
N VAL A 181 5.59 -19.41 14.50
CA VAL A 181 5.48 -20.08 15.81
C VAL A 181 6.60 -19.66 16.75
N LYS A 182 7.80 -19.41 16.23
CA LYS A 182 8.93 -18.91 17.03
C LYS A 182 9.11 -17.41 16.82
N PRO A 183 9.46 -16.64 17.85
CA PRO A 183 9.90 -15.26 17.67
C PRO A 183 11.05 -15.18 16.66
N TRP A 184 11.09 -14.09 15.90
CA TRP A 184 12.23 -13.79 15.05
C TRP A 184 13.44 -13.47 15.93
N GLU A 185 14.56 -14.15 15.68
CA GLU A 185 15.79 -13.91 16.42
C GLU A 185 16.94 -13.65 15.45
N LEU A 186 17.77 -12.67 15.80
CA LEU A 186 19.03 -12.36 15.14
C LEU A 186 20.17 -12.62 16.11
N SER A 187 21.22 -13.26 15.62
CA SER A 187 22.46 -13.41 16.36
C SER A 187 23.10 -12.04 16.62
N SER A 188 23.89 -11.94 17.70
CA SER A 188 24.63 -10.72 18.00
C SER A 188 25.60 -10.34 16.87
N GLU A 189 26.09 -11.32 16.10
CA GLU A 189 26.94 -11.07 14.94
C GLU A 189 26.16 -10.42 13.78
N GLU A 190 24.98 -10.94 13.44
CA GLU A 190 24.10 -10.36 12.41
C GLU A 190 23.71 -8.93 12.78
N LEU A 191 23.28 -8.70 14.03
CA LEU A 191 22.91 -7.36 14.49
C LEU A 191 24.09 -6.38 14.39
N ARG A 192 25.29 -6.80 14.78
CA ARG A 192 26.51 -5.99 14.68
C ARG A 192 26.87 -5.70 13.23
N LYS A 193 26.71 -6.70 12.33
CA LYS A 193 26.97 -6.55 10.90
C LYS A 193 26.00 -5.54 10.27
N CYS A 194 24.69 -5.70 10.50
CA CYS A 194 23.67 -4.77 10.00
C CYS A 194 23.91 -3.35 10.52
N ARG A 195 24.24 -3.19 11.81
CA ARG A 195 24.57 -1.88 12.38
C ARG A 195 25.78 -1.24 11.69
N LYS A 196 26.85 -2.01 11.47
CA LYS A 196 28.07 -1.53 10.80
C LYS A 196 27.79 -1.10 9.36
N GLU A 197 26.98 -1.86 8.62
CA GLU A 197 26.59 -1.54 7.25
C GLU A 197 25.73 -0.27 7.20
N TYR A 198 24.72 -0.18 8.06
CA TYR A 198 23.87 1.01 8.18
C TYR A 198 24.68 2.28 8.46
N LEU A 199 25.61 2.25 9.42
CA LEU A 199 26.45 3.41 9.75
C LEU A 199 27.37 3.83 8.60
N LYS A 200 27.92 2.86 7.85
CA LYS A 200 28.73 3.14 6.66
C LYS A 200 27.91 3.82 5.57
N ASP A 201 26.69 3.36 5.34
CA ASP A 201 25.80 3.92 4.33
C ASP A 201 25.32 5.32 4.71
N GLN A 202 25.01 5.56 5.99
CA GLN A 202 24.71 6.89 6.50
C GLN A 202 25.87 7.86 6.27
N HIS A 203 27.10 7.44 6.61
CA HIS A 203 28.28 8.27 6.39
C HIS A 203 28.51 8.57 4.90
N ARG A 204 28.31 7.57 4.03
CA ARG A 204 28.40 7.75 2.57
C ARG A 204 27.35 8.74 2.05
N GLN A 205 26.11 8.66 2.54
CA GLN A 205 25.04 9.58 2.14
C GLN A 205 25.32 11.03 2.58
N VAL A 206 25.82 11.25 3.80
CA VAL A 206 26.22 12.58 4.28
C VAL A 206 27.32 13.17 3.39
N GLN A 207 28.39 12.40 3.13
CA GLN A 207 29.47 12.86 2.25
C GLN A 207 28.98 13.18 0.83
N GLN A 208 28.03 12.39 0.30
CA GLN A 208 27.44 12.64 -1.02
C GLN A 208 26.61 13.92 -1.03
N LYS A 209 25.79 14.16 0.01
CA LYS A 209 25.02 15.40 0.17
C LYS A 209 25.94 16.62 0.30
N ASP A 210 26.99 16.53 1.10
CA ASP A 210 27.95 17.63 1.25
C ASP A 210 28.67 17.95 -0.06
N LYS A 211 29.06 16.92 -0.82
CA LYS A 211 29.65 17.09 -2.16
C LYS A 211 28.66 17.68 -3.17
N ALA A 212 27.38 17.30 -3.11
CA ALA A 212 26.34 17.87 -3.97
C ALA A 212 26.11 19.35 -3.62
N ASN A 213 25.91 19.68 -2.35
CA ASN A 213 25.73 21.05 -1.87
C ASN A 213 26.92 21.95 -2.22
N ALA A 214 28.16 21.44 -2.08
CA ALA A 214 29.35 22.19 -2.46
C ALA A 214 29.45 22.43 -3.98
N ARG A 215 28.97 21.48 -4.81
CA ARG A 215 28.90 21.66 -6.26
C ARG A 215 27.84 22.69 -6.63
N ASP A 216 26.66 22.63 -6.02
CA ASP A 216 25.56 23.56 -6.28
C ASP A 216 25.95 24.99 -5.87
N ALA A 217 26.55 25.17 -4.69
CA ALA A 217 27.08 26.47 -4.26
C ALA A 217 28.13 27.04 -5.24
N LYS A 218 28.97 26.18 -5.83
CA LYS A 218 29.98 26.59 -6.82
C LYS A 218 29.34 26.95 -8.17
N VAL A 219 28.25 26.29 -8.55
CA VAL A 219 27.46 26.64 -9.76
C VAL A 219 26.78 28.00 -9.55
N ASP A 220 26.15 28.22 -8.41
CA ASP A 220 25.48 29.48 -8.07
C ASP A 220 26.44 30.67 -8.06
N LEU A 221 27.62 30.51 -7.45
CA LEU A 221 28.68 31.53 -7.48
C LEU A 221 29.08 31.88 -8.92
N ARG A 222 29.29 30.87 -9.78
CA ARG A 222 29.65 31.08 -11.20
C ARG A 222 28.54 31.78 -12.00
N GLN A 223 27.27 31.51 -11.69
CA GLN A 223 26.14 32.18 -12.35
C GLN A 223 26.02 33.64 -11.91
N ARG A 224 26.24 33.93 -10.62
CA ARG A 224 26.27 35.31 -10.08
C ARG A 224 27.39 36.13 -10.71
N ASP A 225 28.61 35.58 -10.83
CA ASP A 225 29.73 36.27 -11.47
C ASP A 225 29.47 36.57 -12.95
N ARG A 226 28.84 35.64 -13.69
CA ARG A 226 28.43 35.85 -15.09
C ARG A 226 27.32 36.91 -15.23
N GLY A 227 26.37 36.97 -14.31
CA GLY A 227 25.30 37.96 -14.28
C GLY A 227 25.77 39.38 -13.87
N GLY A 228 26.79 39.48 -13.02
CA GLY A 228 27.41 40.75 -12.63
C GLY A 228 28.20 41.39 -13.76
N ASN A 229 28.92 40.58 -14.55
CA ASN A 229 29.76 41.10 -15.63
C ASN A 229 28.95 41.65 -16.83
N GLN A 230 27.70 41.22 -17.03
CA GLN A 230 26.84 41.78 -18.07
C GLN A 230 26.22 43.15 -17.73
N ARG A 231 26.10 43.51 -16.44
CA ARG A 231 25.54 44.82 -16.04
C ARG A 231 26.56 45.97 -16.16
N ASN A 232 27.85 45.68 -16.04
CA ASN A 232 28.90 46.70 -16.12
C ASN A 232 29.30 47.10 -17.56
N VAL A 233 28.93 46.31 -18.57
CA VAL A 233 29.23 46.64 -19.98
C VAL A 233 28.27 47.70 -20.54
N LYS A 234 27.10 47.92 -19.92
CA LYS A 234 26.11 48.91 -20.40
C LYS A 234 26.31 50.33 -19.85
N THR A 235 27.17 50.56 -18.86
CA THR A 235 27.32 51.86 -18.18
C THR A 235 28.47 52.74 -18.70
N HIS A 236 29.27 52.30 -19.68
CA HIS A 236 30.38 53.10 -20.25
C HIS A 236 30.14 53.61 -21.68
N ARG A 237 28.90 53.58 -22.20
CA ARG A 237 28.58 54.05 -23.55
C ARG A 237 27.72 55.31 -23.59
N THR A 238 27.90 56.22 -22.63
CA THR A 238 27.27 57.55 -22.69
C THR A 238 28.11 58.59 -21.95
N LYS A 239 28.41 59.68 -22.66
CA LYS A 239 29.25 60.86 -22.33
C LYS A 239 30.73 60.69 -22.71
N LYS A 240 31.33 61.55 -23.53
CA LYS A 240 30.89 62.62 -24.41
C LYS A 240 32.07 62.89 -25.34
#